data_AF-A0ABC8LG51-F1
#
_entry.id   AF-A0ABC8LG51-F1
#
_cell.length_a   1.000
_cell.length_b   1.000
_cell.length_c   1.000
_cell.angle_alpha   90.00
_cell.angle_beta   90.00
_cell.angle_gamma   90.00
#
_symmetry.space_group_name_H-M   'P 1'
#
loop_
_entity.id
_entity.type
_entity.pdbx_description
1 polymer ?
#
loop_
_entity_poly.entity_id
_entity_poly.type
_entity_poly.pdbx_seq_one_letter_code
_entity_poly.pdbx_strand_id
1 'polypeptide(L)'
;MEKKISYVLFVTFFIISALVMIEAQGNLCRDGLGTCEDCDQKCKTKYGPSGQGNCDRSVGVALCTCFYPCSPPSPPSTAHLQQWNYSMH
;
A
#
# COMPACT_ATOMS: atom_id res chain seq x y z
N MET A 1 1.36 -20.49 -39.72
CA MET A 1 1.18 -20.81 -38.28
C MET A 1 1.63 -19.65 -37.37
N GLU A 2 2.21 -18.59 -37.94
CA GLU A 2 2.82 -17.48 -37.19
C GLU A 2 1.82 -16.58 -36.46
N LYS A 3 0.59 -16.41 -36.97
CA LYS A 3 -0.43 -15.54 -36.34
C LYS A 3 -0.92 -16.08 -34.99
N LYS A 4 -0.93 -17.41 -34.82
CA LYS A 4 -1.31 -18.07 -33.56
C LYS A 4 -0.19 -17.97 -32.52
N ILE A 5 1.06 -18.12 -32.96
CA ILE A 5 2.25 -17.97 -32.11
C ILE A 5 2.37 -16.51 -31.64
N SER A 6 2.19 -15.54 -32.54
CA SER A 6 2.19 -14.11 -32.20
C SER A 6 1.11 -13.76 -31.16
N TYR A 7 -0.10 -14.31 -31.31
CA TYR A 7 -1.17 -14.10 -30.34
C TYR A 7 -0.84 -14.69 -28.96
N VAL A 8 -0.28 -15.91 -28.92
CA VAL A 8 0.11 -16.56 -27.65
C VAL A 8 1.19 -15.77 -26.92
N LEU A 9 2.18 -15.22 -27.64
CA LEU A 9 3.22 -14.36 -27.06
C LEU A 9 2.64 -13.06 -26.51
N PHE A 10 1.68 -12.47 -27.22
CA PHE A 10 1.02 -11.24 -26.76
C PHE A 10 0.21 -11.51 -25.48
N VAL A 11 -0.61 -12.57 -25.46
CA VAL A 11 -1.40 -12.92 -24.28
C VAL A 11 -0.51 -13.22 -23.07
N THR A 12 0.57 -13.99 -23.25
CA THR A 12 1.50 -14.31 -22.15
C THR A 12 2.21 -13.08 -21.60
N PHE A 13 2.63 -12.13 -22.46
CA PHE A 13 3.21 -10.86 -22.01
C PHE A 13 2.25 -10.04 -21.14
N PHE A 14 0.97 -9.95 -21.53
CA PHE A 14 -0.05 -9.24 -20.75
C PHE A 14 -0.30 -9.91 -19.39
N ILE A 15 -0.33 -11.24 -19.35
CA ILE A 15 -0.49 -12.01 -18.10
C ILE A 15 0.68 -11.73 -17.14
N ILE A 16 1.93 -11.78 -17.63
CA ILE A 16 3.13 -11.53 -16.81
C ILE A 16 3.14 -10.08 -16.29
N SER A 17 2.76 -9.12 -17.15
CA SER A 17 2.67 -7.71 -16.77
C SER A 17 1.63 -7.48 -15.68
N ALA A 18 0.46 -8.12 -15.78
CA ALA A 18 -0.58 -8.05 -14.77
C ALA A 18 -0.13 -8.70 -13.43
N LEU A 19 0.54 -9.85 -13.48
CA LEU A 19 1.12 -10.50 -12.29
C LEU A 19 2.11 -9.59 -11.55
N VAL A 20 3.03 -8.94 -12.27
CA VAL A 20 3.97 -7.95 -11.69
C VAL A 20 3.23 -6.79 -11.01
N MET A 21 2.14 -6.30 -11.61
CA MET A 21 1.35 -5.19 -11.06
C MET A 21 0.55 -5.62 -9.81
N ILE A 22 0.16 -6.89 -9.72
CA ILE A 22 -0.53 -7.47 -8.55
C ILE A 22 0.46 -7.59 -7.37
N GLU A 23 1.68 -8.07 -7.62
CA GLU A 23 2.75 -8.14 -6.61
C GLU A 23 3.12 -6.74 -6.07
N ALA A 24 3.16 -5.73 -6.95
CA ALA A 24 3.45 -4.36 -6.56
C ALA A 24 2.36 -3.73 -5.66
N GLN A 25 1.10 -4.15 -5.80
CA GLN A 25 0.01 -3.75 -4.90
C GLN A 25 -0.05 -4.60 -3.63
N GLY A 26 0.36 -5.86 -3.68
CA GLY A 26 0.39 -6.77 -2.54
C GLY A 26 1.34 -6.34 -1.43
N ASN A 27 2.34 -5.49 -1.73
CA ASN A 27 3.28 -4.98 -0.75
C ASN A 27 3.01 -3.53 -0.30
N LEU A 28 1.83 -2.97 -0.59
CA LEU A 28 1.46 -1.63 -0.14
C LEU A 28 0.60 -1.73 1.13
N CYS A 29 1.16 -1.27 2.24
CA CYS A 29 0.47 -1.16 3.51
C CYS A 29 -0.34 0.13 3.55
N ARG A 30 -1.52 0.07 4.19
CA ARG A 30 -2.44 1.20 4.34
C ARG A 30 -2.59 1.55 5.83
N ASP A 31 -2.46 2.83 6.17
CA ASP A 31 -2.70 3.35 7.52
C ASP A 31 -3.67 4.54 7.49
N GLY A 32 -4.63 4.58 8.41
CA GLY A 32 -5.62 5.67 8.49
C GLY A 32 -5.21 6.72 9.53
N LEU A 33 -4.99 7.96 9.10
CA LEU A 33 -4.58 9.07 9.99
C LEU A 33 -5.73 10.02 10.39
N GLY A 34 -6.96 9.72 9.98
CA GLY A 34 -8.14 10.54 10.33
C GLY A 34 -8.28 11.74 9.40
N THR A 35 -7.94 12.95 9.85
CA THR A 35 -8.20 14.19 9.10
C THR A 35 -7.29 14.38 7.87
N CYS A 36 -7.85 14.98 6.82
CA CYS A 36 -7.17 15.25 5.55
C CYS A 36 -6.15 16.41 5.58
N GLU A 37 -6.05 17.15 6.67
CA GLU A 37 -5.10 18.27 6.78
C GLU A 37 -3.65 17.77 6.69
N ASP A 38 -2.94 18.25 5.66
CA ASP A 38 -1.53 17.93 5.41
C ASP A 38 -1.24 16.42 5.30
N CYS A 39 -2.24 15.65 4.86
CA CYS A 39 -2.22 14.17 4.87
C CYS A 39 -0.95 13.56 4.27
N ASP A 40 -0.56 13.99 3.06
CA ASP A 40 0.61 13.48 2.37
C ASP A 40 1.92 13.78 3.10
N GLN A 41 2.08 14.98 3.63
CA GLN A 41 3.27 15.37 4.36
C GLN A 41 3.35 14.66 5.72
N LYS A 42 2.20 14.40 6.39
CA LYS A 42 2.15 13.52 7.58
C LYS A 42 2.54 12.07 7.26
N CYS A 43 2.05 11.54 6.13
CA CYS A 43 2.44 10.20 5.67
C CYS A 43 3.94 10.13 5.37
N LYS A 44 4.49 11.14 4.68
CA LYS A 44 5.93 11.24 4.39
C LYS A 44 6.78 11.41 5.64
N THR A 45 6.28 12.13 6.64
CA THR A 45 6.95 12.30 7.93
C THR A 45 7.00 10.98 8.71
N LYS A 46 5.93 10.18 8.67
CA LYS A 46 5.82 8.91 9.39
C LYS A 46 6.54 7.75 8.70
N TYR A 47 6.44 7.65 7.38
CA TYR A 47 6.92 6.51 6.59
C TYR A 47 8.10 6.85 5.66
N GLY A 48 8.60 8.09 5.70
CA GLY A 48 9.66 8.57 4.82
C GLY A 48 9.16 8.91 3.40
N PRO A 49 10.08 9.11 2.43
CA PRO A 49 9.72 9.52 1.06
C PRO A 49 8.86 8.50 0.31
N SER A 50 8.78 7.27 0.84
CA SER A 50 7.96 6.18 0.32
C SER A 50 6.50 6.23 0.77
N GLY A 51 6.20 7.04 1.79
CA GLY A 51 4.84 7.26 2.27
C GLY A 51 4.10 8.24 1.37
N GLN A 52 2.91 7.87 0.93
CA GLN A 52 2.06 8.68 0.07
C GLN A 52 0.69 8.85 0.72
N GLY A 53 0.23 10.09 0.89
CA GLY A 53 -1.08 10.34 1.48
C GLY A 53 -2.15 10.54 0.43
N ASN A 54 -3.30 9.90 0.64
CA ASN A 54 -4.50 10.10 -0.13
C ASN A 54 -5.66 10.47 0.80
N CYS A 55 -6.39 11.52 0.45
CA CYS A 55 -7.63 11.85 1.14
C CYS A 55 -8.82 11.31 0.37
N ASP A 56 -9.42 10.24 0.89
CA ASP A 56 -10.69 9.78 0.36
C ASP A 56 -11.83 10.60 1.01
N ARG A 57 -12.61 11.26 0.15
CA ARG A 57 -13.82 12.01 0.55
C ARG A 57 -15.10 11.29 0.12
N SER A 58 -14.98 10.06 -0.36
CA SER A 58 -16.08 9.31 -1.00
C SER A 58 -17.09 8.79 0.04
N VAL A 59 -16.66 8.58 1.29
CA VAL A 59 -17.48 8.01 2.39
C VAL A 59 -18.04 9.10 3.32
N GLY A 60 -18.31 10.31 2.79
CA GLY A 60 -18.92 11.42 3.55
C GLY A 60 -18.04 12.06 4.64
N VAL A 61 -16.96 11.39 5.05
CA VAL A 61 -15.93 11.87 5.97
C VAL A 61 -14.61 11.91 5.22
N ALA A 62 -13.91 13.05 5.25
CA ALA A 62 -12.60 13.18 4.63
C ALA A 62 -11.55 12.42 5.46
N LEU A 63 -11.25 11.19 5.04
CA LEU A 63 -10.31 10.31 5.72
C LEU A 63 -8.95 10.29 5.01
N CYS A 64 -7.91 10.68 5.75
CA CYS A 64 -6.52 10.55 5.32
C CYS A 64 -6.07 9.09 5.40
N THR A 65 -5.62 8.57 4.27
CA THR A 65 -5.07 7.24 4.10
C THR A 65 -3.63 7.35 3.63
N CYS A 66 -2.68 6.79 4.38
CA CYS A 66 -1.31 6.64 3.93
C CYS A 66 -1.12 5.29 3.25
N PHE A 67 -0.46 5.32 2.10
CA PHE A 67 0.05 4.16 1.38
C PHE A 67 1.57 4.17 1.50
N TYR A 68 2.17 3.06 1.90
CA TYR A 68 3.62 2.92 1.98
C TYR A 68 4.01 1.49 1.62
N PRO A 69 5.20 1.26 1.03
CA PRO A 69 5.70 -0.08 0.85
C PRO A 69 5.88 -0.71 2.23
N CYS A 70 5.24 -1.85 2.47
CA CYS A 70 5.53 -2.69 3.61
C CYS A 70 7.02 -3.06 3.48
N SER A 71 7.89 -2.46 4.29
CA SER A 71 9.23 -3.03 4.44
C SER A 71 9.04 -4.46 4.97
N PRO A 72 9.85 -5.45 4.55
CA PRO A 72 9.91 -6.70 5.29
C PRO A 72 10.12 -6.32 6.77
N PRO A 73 9.44 -6.97 7.72
CA PRO A 73 9.44 -6.52 9.10
C PRO A 73 10.89 -6.44 9.57
N SER A 74 11.41 -5.22 9.72
CA SER A 74 12.43 -5.00 10.71
C SER A 74 11.84 -5.54 12.02
N PRO A 75 12.63 -6.31 12.80
CA PRO A 75 12.13 -7.05 13.94
C PRO A 75 11.25 -6.14 14.78
N PRO A 76 10.10 -6.63 15.25
CA PRO A 76 9.04 -5.80 15.79
C PRO A 76 9.62 -4.77 16.74
N SER A 77 9.63 -3.51 16.29
CA SER A 77 9.80 -2.38 17.20
C SER A 77 8.71 -2.58 18.26
N THR A 78 9.17 -2.84 19.47
CA THR A 78 8.41 -3.31 20.64
C THR A 78 7.25 -2.36 21.01
N ALA A 79 7.11 -1.22 20.33
CA ALA A 79 5.99 -0.29 20.43
C ALA A 79 4.64 -0.86 19.93
N HIS A 80 4.59 -1.67 18.86
CA HIS A 80 3.30 -2.19 18.36
C HIS A 80 2.72 -3.33 19.22
N LEU A 81 3.59 -4.06 19.94
CA LEU A 81 3.16 -5.09 20.91
C LEU A 81 2.72 -4.50 22.24
N GLN A 82 3.25 -3.34 22.66
CA GLN A 82 2.74 -2.67 23.86
C GLN A 82 1.32 -2.14 23.66
N GLN A 83 0.93 -1.79 22.44
CA GLN A 83 -0.42 -1.32 22.15
C GLN A 83 -1.50 -2.40 22.38
N TRP A 84 -1.18 -3.65 22.03
CA TRP A 84 -2.07 -4.78 22.26
C TRP A 84 -2.06 -5.27 23.72
N ASN A 85 -0.96 -5.08 24.44
CA ASN A 85 -0.85 -5.57 25.81
C ASN A 85 -1.55 -4.68 26.85
N TYR A 86 -1.76 -3.39 26.57
CA TYR A 86 -2.51 -2.52 27.50
C TYR A 86 -4.03 -2.66 27.37
N SER A 87 -4.54 -3.23 26.27
CA SER A 87 -5.98 -3.29 26.01
C SER A 87 -6.65 -4.57 26.52
N MET A 88 -5.88 -5.44 27.20
CA MET A 88 -6.34 -6.68 27.82
C MET A 88 -6.25 -6.66 29.36
N HIS A 89 -6.37 -5.49 29.99
CA HIS A 89 -6.59 -5.35 31.44
C HIS A 89 -7.77 -4.42 31.73
#